data_AF-A0A6M5IVC9-F1
#
_entry.id   AF-A0A6M5IVC9-F1
#
_cell.length_a   1.000
_cell.length_b   1.000
_cell.length_c   1.000
_cell.angle_alpha   90.00
_cell.angle_beta   90.00
_cell.angle_gamma   90.00
#
_symmetry.space_group_name_H-M   'P 1'
#
loop_
_entity.id
_entity.type
_entity.pdbx_description
1 polymer ?
#
loop_
_entity_poly.entity_id
_entity_poly.type
_entity_poly.pdbx_seq_one_letter_code
_entity_poly.pdbx_strand_id
1 'polypeptide(L)'
;MPSEPVAQSAIQRRHAVNRARLLGISALGLSATLVIIRLLVLDPTADLLRQLAPLIPMLILLGTGVSLLLRSHRLRLALEAELGPDAGKQHPVGS
;
A
#
# COMPACT_ATOMS: atom_id res chain seq x y z
N MET A 1 -28.71 23.20 -11.09
CA MET A 1 -27.33 23.72 -11.01
C MET A 1 -26.40 22.52 -10.99
N PRO A 2 -25.41 22.41 -11.89
CA PRO A 2 -24.44 21.33 -11.83
C PRO A 2 -23.57 21.51 -10.59
N SER A 3 -23.48 20.47 -9.78
CA SER A 3 -22.67 20.42 -8.56
C SER A 3 -21.20 20.61 -8.90
N GLU A 4 -20.63 21.74 -8.51
CA GLU A 4 -19.19 21.93 -8.53
C GLU A 4 -18.51 20.79 -7.76
N PRO A 5 -17.48 20.13 -8.32
CA PRO A 5 -16.78 19.07 -7.62
C PRO A 5 -16.13 19.69 -6.40
N VAL A 6 -16.66 19.36 -5.21
CA VAL A 6 -16.14 19.78 -3.91
C VAL A 6 -14.62 19.61 -3.94
N ALA A 7 -13.89 20.72 -4.01
CA ALA A 7 -12.44 20.73 -4.02
C ALA A 7 -11.99 20.05 -2.72
N GLN A 8 -11.56 18.78 -2.82
CA GLN A 8 -11.13 17.98 -1.67
C GLN A 8 -10.09 18.77 -0.89
N SER A 9 -10.37 19.01 0.40
CA SER A 9 -9.46 19.78 1.24
C SER A 9 -8.09 19.09 1.25
N ALA A 10 -7.00 19.88 1.31
CA ALA A 10 -5.63 19.35 1.32
C ALA A 10 -5.42 18.32 2.45
N ILE A 11 -6.18 18.42 3.54
CA ILE A 11 -6.21 17.46 4.65
C ILE A 11 -6.79 16.10 4.23
N GLN A 12 -7.88 16.08 3.45
CA GLN A 12 -8.46 14.84 2.93
C GLN A 12 -7.51 14.14 1.95
N ARG A 13 -6.85 14.90 1.07
CA ARG A 13 -5.83 14.37 0.16
C ARG A 13 -4.65 13.75 0.93
N ARG A 14 -4.17 14.41 1.99
CA ARG A 14 -3.13 13.87 2.89
C ARG A 14 -3.57 12.57 3.58
N HIS A 15 -4.79 12.52 4.10
CA HIS A 15 -5.33 11.29 4.72
C HIS A 15 -5.45 10.14 3.72
N ALA A 16 -5.83 10.41 2.48
CA ALA A 16 -5.92 9.41 1.42
C ALA A 16 -4.54 8.80 1.10
N VAL A 17 -3.49 9.63 1.01
CA VAL A 17 -2.11 9.17 0.83
C VAL A 17 -1.64 8.32 2.02
N ASN A 18 -1.92 8.76 3.24
CA ASN A 18 -1.52 8.01 4.44
C ASN A 18 -2.25 6.67 4.58
N ARG A 19 -3.55 6.63 4.26
CA ARG A 19 -4.33 5.37 4.22
C ARG A 19 -3.78 4.42 3.17
N ALA A 20 -3.49 4.90 1.96
CA ALA A 20 -2.90 4.08 0.91
C ALA A 20 -1.53 3.51 1.33
N ARG A 21 -0.71 4.32 2.01
CA ARG A 21 0.58 3.88 2.54
C ARG A 21 0.44 2.84 3.65
N LEU A 22 -0.45 3.06 4.63
CA LEU A 22 -0.73 2.10 5.70
C LEU A 22 -1.25 0.77 5.16
N LEU A 23 -2.19 0.81 4.21
CA LEU A 23 -2.70 -0.39 3.53
C LEU A 23 -1.60 -1.10 2.72
N GLY A 24 -0.72 -0.35 2.07
CA GLY A 24 0.43 -0.92 1.37
C GLY A 24 1.40 -1.63 2.32
N ILE A 25 1.72 -1.01 3.46
CA ILE A 25 2.60 -1.59 4.49
C ILE A 25 1.95 -2.83 5.13
N SER A 26 0.66 -2.76 5.47
CA SER A 26 -0.03 -3.91 6.08
C SER A 26 -0.14 -5.08 5.11
N ALA A 27 -0.41 -4.82 3.82
CA ALA A 27 -0.40 -5.84 2.79
C ALA A 27 0.97 -6.49 2.62
N LEU A 28 2.05 -5.71 2.62
CA LEU A 28 3.42 -6.25 2.60
C LEU A 28 3.73 -7.08 3.84
N GLY A 29 3.38 -6.58 5.03
CA GLY A 29 3.57 -7.31 6.29
C GLY A 29 2.81 -8.63 6.30
N LEU A 30 1.55 -8.64 5.86
CA LEU A 30 0.75 -9.87 5.75
C LEU A 30 1.36 -10.84 4.72
N SER A 31 1.82 -10.34 3.58
CA SER A 31 2.49 -11.15 2.56
C SER A 31 3.75 -11.82 3.13
N ALA A 32 4.60 -11.08 3.83
CA ALA A 32 5.81 -11.60 4.47
C ALA A 32 5.49 -12.68 5.51
N THR A 33 4.51 -12.43 6.39
CA THR A 33 4.06 -13.42 7.39
C THR A 33 3.55 -14.69 6.73
N LEU A 34 2.73 -14.56 5.67
CA LEU A 34 2.22 -15.71 4.93
C LEU A 34 3.36 -16.51 4.30
N VAL A 35 4.38 -15.86 3.73
CA VAL A 35 5.55 -16.53 3.14
C VAL A 35 6.32 -17.31 4.21
N ILE A 36 6.57 -16.72 5.38
CA ILE A 36 7.25 -17.39 6.49
C ILE A 36 6.46 -18.62 6.94
N ILE A 37 5.15 -18.49 7.18
CA ILE A 37 4.29 -19.61 7.55
C ILE A 37 4.35 -20.70 6.48
N ARG A 38 4.32 -20.33 5.20
CA ARG A 38 4.37 -21.30 4.11
C ARG A 38 5.68 -22.06 4.04
N LEU A 39 6.81 -21.41 4.30
CA LEU A 39 8.12 -22.06 4.39
C LEU A 39 8.19 -23.04 5.56
N LEU A 40 7.53 -22.75 6.69
CA LEU A 40 7.47 -23.65 7.84
C LEU A 40 6.64 -24.90 7.59
N VAL A 41 5.64 -24.84 6.71
CA VAL A 41 4.74 -25.96 6.37
C VAL A 41 5.04 -26.51 4.97
N LEU A 42 6.26 -26.28 4.46
CA LEU A 42 6.67 -26.77 3.16
C LEU A 42 6.95 -28.28 3.24
N ASP A 43 6.04 -29.08 2.72
CA ASP A 43 6.21 -30.53 2.60
C ASP A 43 6.90 -30.87 1.27
N PRO A 44 8.15 -31.37 1.28
CA PRO A 44 8.90 -31.66 0.07
C PRO A 44 8.32 -32.83 -0.73
N THR A 45 7.41 -33.61 -0.15
CA THR A 45 6.78 -34.77 -0.82
C THR A 45 5.46 -34.41 -1.51
N ALA A 46 4.94 -33.20 -1.28
CA ALA A 46 3.68 -32.76 -1.86
C ALA A 46 3.81 -32.46 -3.36
N ASP A 47 2.72 -32.67 -4.08
CA ASP A 47 2.63 -32.42 -5.52
C ASP A 47 2.93 -30.96 -5.89
N LEU A 48 3.75 -30.73 -6.93
CA LEU A 48 4.31 -29.41 -7.26
C LEU A 48 3.20 -28.37 -7.52
N LEU A 49 2.12 -28.77 -8.20
CA LEU A 49 0.98 -27.90 -8.46
C LEU A 49 0.24 -27.46 -7.18
N ARG A 50 0.12 -28.35 -6.19
CA ARG A 50 -0.43 -28.01 -4.87
C ARG A 50 0.48 -27.08 -4.08
N GLN A 51 1.80 -27.18 -4.29
CA GLN A 51 2.75 -26.27 -3.67
C GLN A 51 2.67 -24.86 -4.26
N LEU A 52 2.51 -24.75 -5.59
CA LEU A 52 2.46 -23.48 -6.33
C LEU A 52 1.11 -22.75 -6.23
N ALA A 53 -0.01 -23.46 -6.13
CA ALA A 53 -1.35 -22.86 -6.08
C ALA A 53 -1.50 -21.70 -5.06
N PRO A 54 -1.03 -21.81 -3.80
CA PRO A 54 -1.11 -20.71 -2.83
C PRO A 54 -0.11 -19.57 -3.06
N LEU A 55 0.89 -19.72 -3.93
CA LEU A 55 1.80 -18.61 -4.26
C LEU A 55 1.12 -17.54 -5.11
N ILE A 56 0.12 -17.92 -5.93
CA ILE A 56 -0.62 -16.99 -6.78
C ILE A 56 -1.27 -15.86 -5.97
N PRO A 57 -2.11 -16.12 -4.95
CA PRO A 57 -2.71 -15.06 -4.15
C PRO A 57 -1.65 -14.25 -3.37
N MET A 58 -0.54 -14.85 -2.94
CA MET A 58 0.56 -14.13 -2.30
C MET A 58 1.21 -13.11 -3.23
N LEU A 59 1.47 -13.50 -4.48
CA LEU A 59 2.03 -12.61 -5.50
C LEU A 59 1.06 -11.47 -5.84
N ILE A 60 -0.24 -11.75 -5.91
CA ILE A 60 -1.28 -10.72 -6.09
C ILE A 60 -1.28 -9.75 -4.91
N LEU A 61 -1.23 -10.26 -3.68
CA LEU A 61 -1.21 -9.42 -2.46
C LEU A 61 0.03 -8.54 -2.42
N LEU A 62 1.20 -9.11 -2.74
CA LEU A 62 2.48 -8.41 -2.82
C LEU A 62 2.43 -7.30 -3.89
N GLY A 63 1.98 -7.64 -5.11
CA GLY A 63 1.82 -6.69 -6.21
C GLY A 63 0.84 -5.56 -5.89
N THR A 64 -0.25 -5.87 -5.18
CA THR A 64 -1.22 -4.87 -4.71
C THR A 64 -0.59 -3.93 -3.68
N GLY A 65 0.15 -4.47 -2.71
CA GLY A 65 0.87 -3.67 -1.70
C GLY A 65 1.90 -2.72 -2.34
N VAL A 66 2.70 -3.22 -3.28
CA VAL A 66 3.67 -2.42 -4.03
C VAL A 66 2.97 -1.34 -4.86
N SER A 67 1.88 -1.69 -5.55
CA SER A 67 1.10 -0.73 -6.36
C SER A 67 0.51 0.40 -5.51
N LEU A 68 -0.01 0.08 -4.32
CA LEU A 68 -0.51 1.07 -3.36
C LEU A 68 0.60 2.00 -2.86
N LEU A 69 1.79 1.45 -2.57
CA LEU A 69 2.95 2.26 -2.17
C LEU A 69 3.40 3.19 -3.29
N LEU A 70 3.54 2.69 -4.51
CA LEU A 70 3.89 3.50 -5.68
C LEU A 70 2.86 4.59 -5.93
N ARG A 71 1.56 4.26 -5.83
CA ARG A 71 0.48 5.25 -5.94
C ARG A 71 0.57 6.31 -4.84
N SER A 72 0.83 5.91 -3.59
CA SER A 72 0.99 6.84 -2.48
C SER A 72 2.19 7.78 -2.70
N HIS A 73 3.29 7.27 -3.25
CA HIS A 73 4.46 8.07 -3.59
C HIS A 73 4.17 9.07 -4.71
N ARG A 74 3.47 8.65 -5.77
CA ARG A 74 3.08 9.55 -6.87
C ARG A 74 2.16 10.67 -6.38
N LEU A 75 1.18 10.33 -5.55
CA LEU A 75 0.28 11.33 -4.95
C LEU A 75 1.02 12.31 -4.05
N ARG A 76 2.02 11.83 -3.29
CA ARG A 76 2.88 12.70 -2.47
C ARG A 76 3.69 13.67 -3.33
N LEU A 77 4.30 13.20 -4.42
CA LEU A 77 5.05 14.07 -5.34
C LEU A 77 4.15 15.10 -6.02
N ALA A 78 2.93 14.72 -6.42
CA ALA A 78 1.95 15.66 -6.97
C ALA A 78 1.55 16.74 -5.95
N LEU A 79 1.34 16.34 -4.68
CA LEU A 79 1.07 17.27 -3.58
C LEU A 79 2.25 18.22 -3.30
N GLU A 80 3.49 17.72 -3.34
CA GLU A 80 4.70 18.55 -3.17
C GLU A 80 4.91 19.52 -4.34
N ALA A 81 4.52 19.13 -5.56
CA ALA A 81 4.55 20.01 -6.73
C ALA A 81 3.47 21.11 -6.68
N GLU A 82 2.29 20.83 -6.12
CA GLU A 82 1.18 21.79 -6.02
C GLU A 82 1.31 22.74 -4.82
N LEU A 83 1.77 22.25 -3.67
CA LEU A 83 1.70 22.98 -2.38
C LEU A 83 3.08 23.33 -1.79
N GLY A 84 4.16 23.01 -2.50
CA GLY A 84 5.53 23.26 -2.07
C GLY A 84 6.17 22.07 -1.34
N PRO A 85 7.51 22.12 -1.15
CA PRO A 85 8.27 21.07 -0.50
C PRO A 85 7.72 20.79 0.91
N ASP A 86 7.68 19.52 1.29
CA ASP A 86 7.16 19.01 2.57
C ASP A 86 5.63 19.10 2.80
N ALA A 87 4.83 19.53 1.83
CA ALA A 87 3.37 19.46 1.92
C ALA A 87 2.82 18.03 2.11
N GLY A 88 3.62 17.02 1.78
CA GLY A 88 3.32 15.60 1.99
C GLY A 88 3.90 14.99 3.28
N LYS A 89 4.76 15.71 4.02
CA LYS A 89 5.29 15.24 5.31
C LYS A 89 4.33 15.68 6.42
N GLN A 90 3.86 14.71 7.21
CA GLN A 90 3.22 15.03 8.48
C GLN A 90 4.31 15.52 9.44
N HIS A 91 4.39 16.83 9.68
CA HIS A 91 5.03 17.29 10.91
C HIS A 91 4.14 16.85 12.08
N PRO A 92 4.65 16.07 13.05
CA PRO A 92 3.91 15.83 14.28
C PRO A 92 3.65 17.19 14.94
N VAL A 93 2.38 17.50 15.18
CA VAL A 93 2.01 18.69 15.94
C VAL A 93 2.29 18.34 17.41
N GLY A 94 3.46 18.75 17.91
CA GLY A 94 3.90 18.51 19.28
C GLY A 94 5.28 17.89 19.36
N SER A 95 6.31 18.73 19.28
CA SER A 95 7.62 18.51 19.89
C SER A 95 7.91 19.70 20.78
#